data_AF-A0A5C6ZG90-F1
#
_entry.id   AF-A0A5C6ZG90-F1
#
_cell.length_a   1.000
_cell.length_b   1.000
_cell.length_c   1.000
_cell.angle_alpha   90.00
_cell.angle_beta   90.00
_cell.angle_gamma   90.00
#
_symmetry.space_group_name_H-M   'P 1'
#
loop_
_entity.id
_entity.type
_entity.pdbx_description
1 polymer ?
#
loop_
_entity_poly.entity_id
_entity_poly.type
_entity_poly.pdbx_seq_one_letter_code
_entity_poly.pdbx_strand_id
1 'polypeptide(L)'
;MKKLALLFIIAISLVSCDDTEFNDPAFQGNKDYVLWRADAFSASIDDNGFLTITGSNNVETVNLRVPTVQVGTYVLGEVNAREAQVVTVDGTVYSTNNRPADSISLYPELGFVKIDEISNNTFTGTFEFLVFDESGLNSIGYNEGIFYRVPLVSGNFPTEIVTCEDTEAAVSSTKLAYFDSFSSELAYIDRETFINACQAYGVALNRKLTFCSDADGSVASDIEALNSCAFPCDFALVNRNTAEAAFNAASIGQYVDACANYEFYLQQQKEVCGDANGAIQNAIDALTCGDADADGIPDNFEDFNGNGDLLDDDLDNDGTPNYLDNDDDGDGVLTLYEAKDEDGNPADTDGDGDVNYLDNDDDGDTILTIDENADPNMDGNPEDALDSDGDGIPDYLDAE
;
A
#
# COMPACT_ATOMS: atom_id res chain seq x y z
N MET A 1 83.79 55.19 6.13
CA MET A 1 82.73 54.31 5.58
C MET A 1 82.72 52.94 6.28
N LYS A 2 82.56 52.91 7.62
CA LYS A 2 82.47 51.65 8.40
C LYS A 2 81.31 51.61 9.41
N LYS A 3 80.52 52.69 9.50
CA LYS A 3 79.33 52.77 10.38
C LYS A 3 77.98 52.66 9.65
N LEU A 4 77.97 52.68 8.31
CA LEU A 4 76.76 52.41 7.52
C LEU A 4 76.55 50.91 7.22
N ALA A 5 77.60 50.09 7.29
CA ALA A 5 77.50 48.66 7.02
C ALA A 5 76.79 47.87 8.14
N LEU A 6 76.82 48.38 9.38
CA LEU A 6 76.16 47.71 10.51
C LEU A 6 74.64 47.95 10.56
N LEU A 7 74.15 49.02 9.91
CA LEU A 7 72.72 49.36 9.91
C LEU A 7 71.95 48.60 8.81
N PHE A 8 72.65 48.09 7.80
CA PHE A 8 72.06 47.29 6.73
C PHE A 8 71.91 45.80 7.09
N ILE A 9 72.66 45.32 8.10
CA ILE A 9 72.62 43.92 8.55
C ILE A 9 71.52 43.69 9.61
N ILE A 10 71.06 44.72 10.32
CA ILE A 10 69.96 44.64 11.30
C ILE A 10 68.59 44.82 10.63
N ALA A 11 68.52 45.42 9.44
CA ALA A 11 67.27 45.58 8.69
C ALA A 11 66.85 44.33 7.89
N ILE A 12 67.75 43.36 7.72
CA ILE A 12 67.51 42.12 6.96
C ILE A 12 67.04 40.96 7.86
N SER A 13 67.11 41.09 9.19
CA SER A 13 66.69 40.05 10.14
C SER A 13 65.24 40.18 10.65
N LEU A 14 64.40 41.02 10.02
CA LEU A 14 62.99 41.22 10.40
C LEU A 14 61.99 40.86 9.30
N VAL A 15 62.43 40.11 8.28
CA VAL A 15 61.52 39.47 7.32
C VAL A 15 61.62 37.96 7.55
N SER A 16 61.05 37.49 8.67
CA SER A 16 60.48 36.14 8.66
C SER A 16 59.18 36.27 7.88
N CYS A 17 59.23 35.91 6.61
CA CYS A 17 58.02 35.58 5.86
C CYS A 17 57.54 34.27 6.50
N ASP A 18 56.57 34.35 7.42
CA ASP A 18 55.73 33.19 7.68
C ASP A 18 54.96 32.97 6.38
N ASP A 19 55.44 32.03 5.56
CA ASP A 19 54.64 31.43 4.49
C ASP A 19 53.51 30.65 5.16
N THR A 20 52.48 31.38 5.58
CA THR A 20 51.17 30.80 5.83
C THR A 20 50.61 30.45 4.45
N GLU A 21 50.81 29.21 4.02
CA GLU A 21 50.01 28.65 2.93
C GLU A 21 48.54 28.71 3.37
N PHE A 22 47.80 29.68 2.85
CA PHE A 22 46.35 29.75 3.00
C PHE A 22 45.75 28.64 2.14
N ASN A 23 45.55 27.47 2.75
CA ASN A 23 44.83 26.35 2.18
C ASN A 23 43.32 26.66 2.16
N ASP A 24 42.90 27.60 1.30
CA ASP A 24 41.52 28.05 1.12
C ASP A 24 41.16 27.94 -0.37
N PRO A 25 40.35 26.96 -0.81
CA PRO A 25 39.70 25.85 -0.08
C PRO A 25 40.61 24.63 0.18
N ALA A 26 40.20 23.71 1.06
CA ALA A 26 40.97 22.51 1.40
C ALA A 26 40.13 21.30 1.84
N PHE A 27 40.66 20.10 1.60
CA PHE A 27 40.23 18.85 2.24
C PHE A 27 41.49 18.11 2.67
N GLN A 28 41.66 17.91 3.98
CA GLN A 28 42.86 17.28 4.55
C GLN A 28 42.56 16.62 5.90
N GLY A 29 43.43 15.73 6.35
CA GLY A 29 43.33 15.09 7.65
C GLY A 29 44.60 14.35 8.02
N ASN A 30 44.62 13.74 9.19
CA ASN A 30 45.75 12.96 9.66
C ASN A 30 45.47 11.46 9.47
N LYS A 31 46.17 10.84 8.52
CA LYS A 31 46.11 9.40 8.25
C LYS A 31 47.35 8.74 8.83
N ASP A 32 47.15 7.86 9.82
CA ASP A 32 48.25 7.14 10.49
C ASP A 32 49.38 8.06 11.00
N TYR A 33 49.02 9.21 11.60
CA TYR A 33 49.94 10.25 12.08
C TYR A 33 50.71 11.02 10.97
N VAL A 34 50.33 10.84 9.70
CA VAL A 34 50.86 11.57 8.56
C VAL A 34 49.78 12.47 7.96
N LEU A 35 50.15 13.72 7.66
CA LEU A 35 49.27 14.67 6.98
C LEU A 35 48.87 14.13 5.59
N TRP A 36 47.58 13.94 5.40
CA TRP A 36 46.95 13.60 4.14
C TRP A 36 46.23 14.84 3.58
N ARG A 37 46.42 15.12 2.30
CA ARG A 37 45.78 16.24 1.59
C ARG A 37 45.19 15.74 0.28
N ALA A 38 43.97 16.18 -0.01
CA ALA A 38 43.34 15.95 -1.29
C ALA A 38 43.90 16.90 -2.36
N ASP A 39 44.14 16.39 -3.57
CA ASP A 39 44.47 17.17 -4.76
C ASP A 39 43.20 17.71 -5.45
N ALA A 40 42.07 17.02 -5.28
CA ALA A 40 40.77 17.42 -5.78
C ALA A 40 39.69 17.16 -4.72
N PHE A 41 38.68 18.03 -4.66
CA PHE A 41 37.56 17.88 -3.74
C PHE A 41 36.30 18.52 -4.29
N SER A 42 35.16 17.94 -3.93
CA SER A 42 33.84 18.36 -4.37
C SER A 42 32.76 17.86 -3.41
N ALA A 43 31.61 18.50 -3.41
CA ALA A 43 30.41 18.00 -2.79
C ALA A 43 29.32 17.72 -3.82
N SER A 44 28.51 16.69 -3.60
CA SER A 44 27.31 16.40 -4.38
C SER A 44 26.13 16.09 -3.49
N ILE A 45 24.92 16.37 -3.96
CA ILE A 45 23.68 15.98 -3.30
C ILE A 45 22.92 15.03 -4.24
N ASP A 46 22.56 13.85 -3.76
CA ASP A 46 21.78 12.87 -4.53
C ASP A 46 20.26 13.13 -4.46
N ASP A 47 19.48 12.34 -5.19
CA ASP A 47 18.01 12.49 -5.25
C ASP A 47 17.31 12.23 -3.90
N ASN A 48 17.97 11.55 -2.95
CA ASN A 48 17.50 11.36 -1.59
C ASN A 48 17.86 12.54 -0.66
N GLY A 49 18.59 13.53 -1.18
CA GLY A 49 19.06 14.67 -0.41
C GLY A 49 20.35 14.41 0.38
N PHE A 50 21.03 13.28 0.15
CA PHE A 50 22.23 12.94 0.90
C PHE A 50 23.42 13.71 0.35
N LEU A 51 24.11 14.42 1.23
CA LEU A 51 25.33 15.14 0.91
C LEU A 51 26.51 14.18 0.93
N THR A 52 27.24 14.10 -0.16
CA THR A 52 28.55 13.43 -0.21
C THR A 52 29.64 14.45 -0.42
N ILE A 53 30.56 14.57 0.54
CA ILE A 53 31.77 15.39 0.43
C ILE A 53 32.94 14.46 0.08
N THR A 54 33.54 14.69 -1.07
CA THR A 54 34.63 13.86 -1.61
C THR A 54 35.94 14.63 -1.62
N GLY A 55 37.01 14.00 -1.17
CA GLY A 55 38.39 14.44 -1.34
C GLY A 55 39.22 13.31 -1.93
N SER A 56 40.01 13.58 -2.96
CA SER A 56 40.85 12.57 -3.61
C SER A 56 42.25 13.08 -3.92
N ASN A 57 43.20 12.16 -3.96
CA ASN A 57 44.54 12.37 -4.50
C ASN A 57 44.90 11.22 -5.45
N ASN A 58 46.17 11.12 -5.83
CA ASN A 58 46.65 10.07 -6.74
C ASN A 58 46.70 8.64 -6.15
N VAL A 59 46.42 8.46 -4.85
CA VAL A 59 46.52 7.17 -4.15
C VAL A 59 45.18 6.69 -3.59
N GLU A 60 44.28 7.60 -3.21
CA GLU A 60 42.97 7.24 -2.66
C GLU A 60 41.92 8.35 -2.80
N THR A 61 40.66 7.96 -2.59
CA THR A 61 39.49 8.83 -2.51
C THR A 61 38.77 8.62 -1.19
N VAL A 62 38.50 9.69 -0.46
CA VAL A 62 37.70 9.74 0.77
C VAL A 62 36.33 10.30 0.43
N ASN A 63 35.26 9.57 0.74
CA ASN A 63 33.88 10.01 0.61
C ASN A 63 33.25 10.10 1.99
N LEU A 64 32.63 11.23 2.30
CA LEU A 64 31.89 11.49 3.53
C LEU A 64 30.42 11.72 3.18
N ARG A 65 29.58 10.72 3.42
CA ARG A 65 28.14 10.77 3.13
C ARG A 65 27.34 11.03 4.40
N VAL A 66 26.45 12.01 4.36
CA VAL A 66 25.52 12.35 5.45
C VAL A 66 24.10 12.55 4.90
N PRO A 67 23.05 12.27 5.70
CA PRO A 67 21.69 12.08 5.20
C PRO A 67 20.95 13.40 4.94
N THR A 68 21.53 14.53 5.36
CA THR A 68 20.90 15.84 5.21
C THR A 68 21.95 16.93 5.09
N VAL A 69 21.58 17.99 4.38
CA VAL A 69 22.42 19.15 4.09
C VAL A 69 22.20 20.20 5.18
N GLN A 70 22.53 19.87 6.44
CA GLN A 70 22.31 20.73 7.60
C GLN A 70 23.60 20.90 8.43
N VAL A 71 23.73 22.02 9.13
CA VAL A 71 24.78 22.21 10.14
C VAL A 71 24.49 21.29 11.33
N GLY A 72 25.48 20.50 11.74
CA GLY A 72 25.31 19.51 12.78
C GLY A 72 26.44 18.48 12.81
N THR A 73 26.39 17.58 13.79
CA THR A 73 27.31 16.44 13.90
C THR A 73 26.56 15.16 13.55
N TYR A 74 27.10 14.40 12.61
CA TYR A 74 26.59 13.12 12.14
C TYR A 74 27.55 12.03 12.59
N VAL A 75 27.09 11.15 13.48
CA VAL A 75 27.84 9.95 13.84
C VAL A 75 27.84 9.01 12.63
N LEU A 76 29.02 8.52 12.26
CA LEU A 76 29.23 7.65 11.10
C LEU A 76 29.03 6.19 11.46
N GLY A 77 28.63 5.40 10.47
CA GLY A 77 28.36 3.97 10.58
C GLY A 77 26.89 3.64 10.66
N GLU A 78 26.62 2.33 10.77
CA GLU A 78 25.31 1.69 10.88
C GLU A 78 24.40 1.79 9.63
N VAL A 79 24.58 2.77 8.74
CA VAL A 79 23.74 3.00 7.54
C VAL A 79 24.50 3.57 6.35
N ASN A 80 24.05 3.25 5.14
CA ASN A 80 24.53 3.87 3.89
C ASN A 80 24.30 5.41 3.85
N ALA A 81 23.39 5.93 4.66
CA ALA A 81 23.08 7.36 4.72
C ALA A 81 24.12 8.19 5.51
N ARG A 82 24.90 7.55 6.39
CA ARG A 82 25.93 8.15 7.27
C ARG A 82 27.20 7.31 7.18
N GLU A 83 27.93 7.46 6.10
CA GLU A 83 29.06 6.58 5.76
C GLU A 83 30.32 7.40 5.48
N ALA A 84 31.45 6.99 6.06
CA ALA A 84 32.73 7.34 5.49
C ALA A 84 33.26 6.14 4.70
N GLN A 85 33.76 6.42 3.51
CA GLN A 85 34.33 5.41 2.62
C GLN A 85 35.70 5.87 2.13
N VAL A 86 36.66 4.95 2.10
CA VAL A 86 37.97 5.15 1.50
C VAL A 86 38.15 4.14 0.38
N VAL A 87 38.39 4.64 -0.85
CA VAL A 87 38.68 3.82 -2.02
C VAL A 87 40.13 4.03 -2.40
N THR A 88 40.95 2.99 -2.29
CA THR A 88 42.38 3.03 -2.64
C THR A 88 42.57 2.88 -4.16
N VAL A 89 43.77 3.23 -4.66
CA VAL A 89 44.12 3.19 -6.09
C VAL A 89 43.99 1.81 -6.73
N ASP A 90 44.09 0.74 -5.94
CA ASP A 90 43.88 -0.65 -6.39
C ASP A 90 42.39 -1.05 -6.40
N GLY A 91 41.49 -0.15 -6.01
CA GLY A 91 40.04 -0.37 -5.97
C GLY A 91 39.53 -0.99 -4.67
N THR A 92 40.37 -1.22 -3.67
CA THR A 92 39.93 -1.73 -2.36
C THR A 92 39.05 -0.68 -1.67
N VAL A 93 37.88 -1.10 -1.19
CA VAL A 93 36.91 -0.23 -0.51
C VAL A 93 36.94 -0.52 0.99
N TYR A 94 37.15 0.53 1.77
CA TYR A 94 36.99 0.54 3.21
C TYR A 94 35.76 1.37 3.55
N SER A 95 34.96 0.93 4.51
CA SER A 95 33.73 1.62 4.91
C SER A 95 33.51 1.56 6.43
N THR A 96 32.85 2.57 6.98
CA THR A 96 32.32 2.54 8.35
C THR A 96 31.16 1.55 8.48
N ASN A 97 30.57 1.09 7.38
CA ASN A 97 29.51 0.08 7.40
C ASN A 97 30.06 -1.36 7.48
N ASN A 98 31.37 -1.56 7.24
CA ASN A 98 32.02 -2.83 7.48
C ASN A 98 32.31 -2.99 8.97
N ARG A 99 31.88 -4.11 9.56
CA ARG A 99 32.11 -4.39 10.98
C ARG A 99 33.54 -4.89 11.23
N PRO A 100 34.20 -4.47 12.31
CA PRO A 100 35.44 -5.11 12.73
C PRO A 100 35.19 -6.59 13.06
N ALA A 101 36.16 -7.44 12.77
CA ALA A 101 36.06 -8.86 13.10
C ALA A 101 35.86 -9.07 14.62
N ASP A 102 35.08 -10.09 15.01
CA ASP A 102 34.74 -10.40 16.42
C ASP A 102 35.95 -10.57 17.35
N SER A 103 37.14 -10.82 16.78
CA SER A 103 38.42 -10.91 17.50
C SER A 103 39.02 -9.55 17.88
N ILE A 104 38.43 -8.44 17.43
CA ILE A 104 38.89 -7.07 17.63
C ILE A 104 37.92 -6.36 18.57
N SER A 105 38.34 -6.16 19.83
CA SER A 105 37.60 -5.33 20.78
C SER A 105 37.91 -3.86 20.53
N LEU A 106 36.95 -3.12 19.98
CA LEU A 106 37.03 -1.68 19.74
C LEU A 106 36.04 -0.93 20.63
N TYR A 107 36.56 0.10 21.27
CA TYR A 107 35.86 1.24 21.86
C TYR A 107 36.66 2.45 21.34
N PRO A 108 36.16 3.26 20.38
CA PRO A 108 34.89 4.00 20.45
C PRO A 108 34.09 4.02 19.10
N GLU A 109 33.17 4.98 18.94
CA GLU A 109 32.36 5.24 17.73
C GLU A 109 33.19 5.25 16.44
N LEU A 110 32.65 4.72 15.33
CA LEU A 110 33.31 4.61 14.02
C LEU A 110 33.71 5.96 13.42
N GLY A 111 33.27 7.06 14.02
CA GLY A 111 33.62 8.40 13.64
C GLY A 111 32.44 9.36 13.63
N PHE A 112 32.71 10.57 13.19
CA PHE A 112 31.70 11.57 12.88
C PHE A 112 32.11 12.43 11.68
N VAL A 113 31.10 13.04 11.06
CA VAL A 113 31.25 14.20 10.18
C VAL A 113 30.50 15.34 10.84
N LYS A 114 31.16 16.46 11.05
CA LYS A 114 30.55 17.67 11.57
C LYS A 114 30.55 18.73 10.49
N ILE A 115 29.36 19.21 10.13
CA ILE A 115 29.20 20.37 9.25
C ILE A 115 29.06 21.60 10.14
N ASP A 116 30.02 22.52 10.06
CA ASP A 116 30.05 23.75 10.85
C ASP A 116 29.40 24.92 10.10
N GLU A 117 29.56 25.00 8.78
CA GLU A 117 29.01 26.07 7.96
C GLU A 117 28.60 25.57 6.57
N ILE A 118 27.44 26.06 6.11
CA ILE A 118 26.96 25.94 4.74
C ILE A 118 26.74 27.35 4.22
N SER A 119 27.52 27.77 3.24
CA SER A 119 27.51 29.14 2.73
C SER A 119 27.94 29.18 1.28
N ASN A 120 27.22 29.93 0.44
CA ASN A 120 27.51 30.10 -1.00
C ASN A 120 27.76 28.78 -1.75
N ASN A 121 26.94 27.75 -1.52
CA ASN A 121 27.11 26.39 -2.08
C ASN A 121 28.46 25.74 -1.74
N THR A 122 29.04 26.09 -0.60
CA THR A 122 30.25 25.45 -0.06
C THR A 122 30.01 24.91 1.34
N PHE A 123 30.76 23.86 1.68
CA PHE A 123 30.67 23.15 2.96
C PHE A 123 31.98 23.29 3.73
N THR A 124 31.86 23.61 5.01
CA THR A 124 32.98 23.69 5.95
C THR A 124 32.66 22.88 7.18
N GLY A 125 33.65 22.15 7.68
CA GLY A 125 33.49 21.32 8.86
C GLY A 125 34.68 20.41 9.14
N THR A 126 34.47 19.46 10.05
CA THR A 126 35.49 18.53 10.52
C THR A 126 35.02 17.08 10.41
N PHE A 127 35.95 16.15 10.41
CA PHE A 127 35.65 14.72 10.41
C PHE A 127 36.71 13.93 11.16
N GLU A 128 36.28 12.80 11.71
CA GLU A 128 37.13 11.77 12.31
C GLU A 128 36.46 10.44 12.04
N PHE A 129 37.19 9.43 11.58
CA PHE A 129 36.59 8.10 11.35
C PHE A 129 37.61 6.97 11.31
N LEU A 130 37.09 5.75 11.48
CA LEU A 130 37.78 4.50 11.29
C LEU A 130 36.96 3.61 10.36
N VAL A 131 37.50 3.30 9.18
CA VAL A 131 36.86 2.44 8.17
C VAL A 131 37.52 1.06 8.12
N PHE A 132 36.74 0.01 7.85
CA PHE A 132 37.23 -1.37 7.72
C PHE A 132 37.06 -1.89 6.30
N ASP A 133 37.91 -2.82 5.87
CA ASP A 133 37.66 -3.59 4.64
C ASP A 133 36.55 -4.63 4.85
N GLU A 134 36.14 -5.32 3.79
CA GLU A 134 35.10 -6.36 3.83
C GLU A 134 35.40 -7.47 4.85
N SER A 135 36.68 -7.76 5.10
CA SER A 135 37.10 -8.79 6.06
C SER A 135 36.97 -8.35 7.53
N GLY A 136 36.87 -7.04 7.78
CA GLY A 136 36.90 -6.46 9.11
C GLY A 136 38.26 -6.54 9.80
N LEU A 137 39.31 -7.00 9.11
CA LEU A 137 40.65 -7.22 9.67
C LEU A 137 41.61 -6.05 9.42
N ASN A 138 41.41 -5.30 8.33
CA ASN A 138 42.22 -4.14 8.00
C ASN A 138 41.39 -2.87 8.16
N SER A 139 42.04 -1.80 8.61
CA SER A 139 41.38 -0.51 8.81
C SER A 139 42.24 0.66 8.37
N ILE A 140 41.57 1.76 8.06
CA ILE A 140 42.18 3.07 7.79
C ILE A 140 41.50 4.09 8.69
N GLY A 141 42.30 4.86 9.43
CA GLY A 141 41.82 5.91 10.32
C GLY A 141 42.20 7.30 9.81
N TYR A 142 41.26 8.22 9.92
CA TYR A 142 41.51 9.66 9.74
C TYR A 142 41.12 10.40 11.00
N ASN A 143 42.07 11.16 11.56
CA ASN A 143 41.87 12.02 12.72
C ASN A 143 42.12 13.48 12.33
N GLU A 144 41.59 14.41 13.13
CA GLU A 144 41.80 15.86 12.92
C GLU A 144 41.48 16.31 11.48
N GLY A 145 40.47 15.68 10.85
CA GLY A 145 40.06 15.94 9.49
C GLY A 145 39.33 17.27 9.36
N ILE A 146 39.61 18.01 8.29
CA ILE A 146 38.99 19.29 7.96
C ILE A 146 38.63 19.32 6.48
N PHE A 147 37.39 19.70 6.18
CA PHE A 147 36.99 20.19 4.87
C PHE A 147 36.59 21.66 5.01
N TYR A 148 37.14 22.52 4.16
CA TYR A 148 36.95 23.96 4.25
C TYR A 148 36.57 24.49 2.87
N ARG A 149 35.36 25.05 2.79
CA ARG A 149 34.75 25.60 1.56
C ARG A 149 34.77 24.64 0.37
N VAL A 150 34.50 23.36 0.61
CA VAL A 150 34.37 22.38 -0.47
C VAL A 150 33.12 22.71 -1.29
N PRO A 151 33.24 22.92 -2.62
CA PRO A 151 32.14 23.41 -3.44
C PRO A 151 31.16 22.30 -3.85
N LEU A 152 29.87 22.61 -3.85
CA LEU A 152 28.82 21.79 -4.44
C LEU A 152 28.95 21.83 -5.97
N VAL A 153 29.15 20.67 -6.59
CA VAL A 153 29.30 20.54 -8.05
C VAL A 153 28.07 19.94 -8.73
N SER A 154 27.22 19.24 -7.97
CA SER A 154 25.98 18.64 -8.47
C SER A 154 24.94 18.44 -7.37
N GLY A 155 23.67 18.39 -7.75
CA GLY A 155 22.54 18.26 -6.82
C GLY A 155 21.97 19.60 -6.36
N ASN A 156 20.81 19.53 -5.69
CA ASN A 156 20.11 20.69 -5.15
C ASN A 156 19.87 20.50 -3.66
N PHE A 157 19.81 21.60 -2.91
CA PHE A 157 19.39 21.55 -1.51
C PHE A 157 17.95 21.04 -1.43
N PRO A 158 17.67 20.00 -0.63
CA PRO A 158 16.32 19.49 -0.48
C PRO A 158 15.44 20.56 0.19
N THR A 159 14.19 20.66 -0.26
CA THR A 159 13.21 21.60 0.33
C THR A 159 12.71 21.12 1.69
N GLU A 160 12.69 19.81 1.89
CA GLU A 160 12.26 19.15 3.13
C GLU A 160 13.36 18.20 3.59
N ILE A 161 13.68 18.22 4.88
CA ILE A 161 14.65 17.32 5.48
C ILE A 161 13.90 16.08 5.94
N VAL A 162 14.31 14.93 5.45
CA VAL A 162 13.75 13.63 5.86
C VAL A 162 14.72 13.00 6.85
N THR A 163 14.22 12.65 8.02
CA THR A 163 14.99 12.00 9.08
C THR A 163 14.58 10.54 9.24
N CYS A 164 15.36 9.77 9.99
CA CYS A 164 14.99 8.42 10.36
C CYS A 164 13.65 8.40 11.12
N GLU A 165 13.43 9.33 12.06
CA GLU A 165 12.18 9.46 12.82
C GLU A 165 10.97 9.68 11.91
N ASP A 166 11.11 10.51 10.86
CA ASP A 166 10.03 10.72 9.88
C ASP A 166 9.67 9.43 9.13
N THR A 167 10.68 8.62 8.77
CA THR A 167 10.45 7.34 8.11
C THR A 167 9.82 6.31 9.06
N GLU A 168 10.15 6.32 10.34
CA GLU A 168 9.53 5.46 11.36
C GLU A 168 8.07 5.82 11.61
N ALA A 169 7.73 7.11 11.60
CA ALA A 169 6.36 7.59 11.67
C ALA A 169 5.55 7.14 10.44
N ALA A 170 6.14 7.24 9.24
CA ALA A 170 5.52 6.78 8.01
C ALA A 170 5.30 5.25 7.98
N VAL A 171 6.26 4.47 8.46
CA VAL A 171 6.12 3.02 8.65
C VAL A 171 4.97 2.72 9.61
N SER A 172 4.88 3.44 10.72
CA SER A 172 3.83 3.22 11.72
C SER A 172 2.43 3.49 11.15
N SER A 173 2.25 4.58 10.42
CA SER A 173 0.94 4.92 9.83
C SER A 173 0.54 3.97 8.71
N THR A 174 1.46 3.62 7.82
CA THR A 174 1.18 2.69 6.71
C THR A 174 0.97 1.25 7.19
N LYS A 175 1.66 0.84 8.27
CA LYS A 175 1.45 -0.47 8.92
C LYS A 175 0.04 -0.61 9.48
N LEU A 176 -0.52 0.44 10.08
CA LEU A 176 -1.90 0.44 10.55
C LEU A 176 -2.88 0.27 9.39
N ALA A 177 -2.74 1.09 8.33
CA ALA A 177 -3.57 0.97 7.13
C ALA A 177 -3.47 -0.42 6.48
N TYR A 178 -2.28 -1.03 6.47
CA TYR A 178 -2.09 -2.40 6.02
C TYR A 178 -2.91 -3.40 6.85
N PHE A 179 -2.81 -3.39 8.18
CA PHE A 179 -3.60 -4.30 9.02
C PHE A 179 -5.11 -4.04 8.98
N ASP A 180 -5.52 -2.79 8.85
CA ASP A 180 -6.93 -2.42 8.74
C ASP A 180 -7.57 -2.99 7.46
N SER A 181 -6.79 -3.14 6.38
CA SER A 181 -7.27 -3.68 5.09
C SER A 181 -7.72 -5.15 5.14
N PHE A 182 -7.35 -5.89 6.19
CA PHE A 182 -7.76 -7.28 6.42
C PHE A 182 -8.21 -7.52 7.88
N SER A 183 -8.77 -6.48 8.51
CA SER A 183 -9.34 -6.58 9.85
C SER A 183 -10.46 -7.62 9.90
N SER A 184 -10.59 -8.32 11.03
CA SER A 184 -11.67 -9.29 11.27
C SER A 184 -13.06 -8.65 11.35
N GLU A 185 -13.14 -7.33 11.46
CA GLU A 185 -14.41 -6.58 11.47
C GLU A 185 -14.94 -6.34 10.04
N LEU A 186 -14.15 -6.61 9.01
CA LEU A 186 -14.59 -6.51 7.63
C LEU A 186 -15.46 -7.70 7.26
N ALA A 187 -16.60 -7.44 6.61
CA ALA A 187 -17.42 -8.50 6.01
C ALA A 187 -16.64 -9.23 4.89
N TYR A 188 -15.93 -8.44 4.07
CA TYR A 188 -15.09 -8.94 2.98
C TYR A 188 -13.75 -8.19 2.97
N ILE A 189 -12.68 -8.92 2.65
CA ILE A 189 -11.35 -8.37 2.45
C ILE A 189 -11.23 -7.93 0.98
N ASP A 190 -11.25 -6.63 0.73
CA ASP A 190 -11.11 -6.08 -0.60
C ASP A 190 -9.68 -6.22 -1.13
N ARG A 191 -9.55 -6.78 -2.34
CA ARG A 191 -8.25 -7.10 -2.95
C ARG A 191 -7.46 -5.85 -3.29
N GLU A 192 -8.10 -4.84 -3.85
CA GLU A 192 -7.42 -3.62 -4.28
C GLU A 192 -6.93 -2.81 -3.06
N THR A 193 -7.78 -2.67 -2.04
CA THR A 193 -7.45 -2.00 -0.78
C THR A 193 -6.27 -2.68 -0.08
N PHE A 194 -6.26 -4.02 -0.01
CA PHE A 194 -5.14 -4.77 0.54
C PHE A 194 -3.84 -4.51 -0.21
N ILE A 195 -3.86 -4.62 -1.55
CA ILE A 195 -2.66 -4.46 -2.38
C ILE A 195 -2.10 -3.04 -2.23
N ASN A 196 -2.97 -2.02 -2.29
CA ASN A 196 -2.57 -0.63 -2.17
C ASN A 196 -1.97 -0.33 -0.77
N ALA A 197 -2.59 -0.82 0.30
CA ALA A 197 -2.09 -0.64 1.65
C ALA A 197 -0.77 -1.37 1.89
N CYS A 198 -0.64 -2.61 1.38
CA CYS A 198 0.60 -3.38 1.44
C CYS A 198 1.75 -2.69 0.69
N GLN A 199 1.48 -2.18 -0.52
CA GLN A 199 2.49 -1.47 -1.32
C GLN A 199 2.95 -0.19 -0.63
N ALA A 200 2.01 0.59 -0.07
CA ALA A 200 2.34 1.78 0.70
C ALA A 200 3.24 1.46 1.91
N TYR A 201 2.93 0.37 2.63
CA TYR A 201 3.76 -0.11 3.73
C TYR A 201 5.15 -0.56 3.26
N GLY A 202 5.24 -1.31 2.16
CA GLY A 202 6.51 -1.72 1.55
C GLY A 202 7.36 -0.53 1.10
N VAL A 203 6.76 0.51 0.53
CA VAL A 203 7.45 1.77 0.19
C VAL A 203 7.99 2.46 1.44
N ALA A 204 7.20 2.53 2.52
CA ALA A 204 7.64 3.10 3.79
C ALA A 204 8.81 2.33 4.40
N LEU A 205 8.78 1.00 4.38
CA LEU A 205 9.90 0.14 4.85
C LEU A 205 11.18 0.36 4.02
N ASN A 206 11.07 0.39 2.69
CA ASN A 206 12.23 0.67 1.83
C ASN A 206 12.81 2.06 2.08
N ARG A 207 11.94 3.05 2.34
CA ARG A 207 12.38 4.38 2.75
C ARG A 207 13.07 4.33 4.11
N LYS A 208 12.55 3.57 5.09
CA LYS A 208 13.22 3.35 6.38
C LYS A 208 14.62 2.76 6.20
N LEU A 209 14.81 1.74 5.35
CA LEU A 209 16.15 1.20 5.03
C LEU A 209 17.12 2.24 4.46
N THR A 210 16.59 3.24 3.76
CA THR A 210 17.41 4.30 3.16
C THR A 210 17.92 5.29 4.21
N PHE A 211 17.15 5.56 5.28
CA PHE A 211 17.43 6.61 6.27
C PHE A 211 17.82 6.09 7.66
N CYS A 212 17.50 4.83 7.98
CA CYS A 212 17.66 4.20 9.28
C CYS A 212 18.49 2.91 9.20
N SER A 213 19.09 2.52 10.33
CA SER A 213 19.84 1.27 10.47
C SER A 213 18.90 0.08 10.54
N ASP A 214 19.28 -1.00 9.87
CA ASP A 214 18.63 -2.31 9.96
C ASP A 214 19.65 -3.36 10.41
N ALA A 215 20.39 -3.05 11.47
CA ALA A 215 21.47 -3.89 11.97
C ALA A 215 21.01 -5.29 12.42
N ASP A 216 19.73 -5.46 12.76
CA ASP A 216 19.11 -6.75 13.11
C ASP A 216 18.40 -7.43 11.93
N GLY A 217 18.32 -6.77 10.77
CA GLY A 217 17.66 -7.28 9.57
C GLY A 217 16.13 -7.33 9.67
N SER A 218 15.53 -6.72 10.69
CA SER A 218 14.09 -6.77 10.93
C SER A 218 13.29 -6.08 9.82
N VAL A 219 13.77 -4.94 9.30
CA VAL A 219 13.09 -4.20 8.24
C VAL A 219 13.18 -4.95 6.91
N ALA A 220 14.35 -5.52 6.60
CA ALA A 220 14.52 -6.37 5.42
C ALA A 220 13.61 -7.61 5.48
N SER A 221 13.51 -8.25 6.65
CA SER A 221 12.60 -9.38 6.87
C SER A 221 11.13 -8.99 6.72
N ASP A 222 10.73 -7.81 7.20
CA ASP A 222 9.37 -7.30 7.03
C ASP A 222 9.05 -7.08 5.54
N ILE A 223 9.99 -6.54 4.74
CA ILE A 223 9.81 -6.36 3.29
C ILE A 223 9.67 -7.72 2.58
N GLU A 224 10.50 -8.70 2.93
CA GLU A 224 10.41 -10.05 2.36
C GLU A 224 9.05 -10.69 2.69
N ALA A 225 8.58 -10.51 3.91
CA ALA A 225 7.28 -11.04 4.37
C ALA A 225 6.08 -10.46 3.62
N LEU A 226 6.18 -9.25 3.05
CA LEU A 226 5.12 -8.69 2.19
C LEU A 226 4.95 -9.49 0.89
N ASN A 227 5.93 -10.30 0.48
CA ASN A 227 5.83 -11.22 -0.66
C ASN A 227 5.28 -10.55 -1.94
N SER A 228 5.84 -9.40 -2.31
CA SER A 228 5.36 -8.58 -3.45
C SER A 228 3.89 -8.17 -3.37
N CYS A 229 3.31 -8.13 -2.17
CA CYS A 229 1.91 -7.83 -1.91
C CYS A 229 0.93 -8.75 -2.66
N ALA A 230 1.31 -10.02 -2.84
CA ALA A 230 0.42 -11.02 -3.38
C ALA A 230 -0.80 -11.20 -2.45
N PHE A 231 -2.00 -11.12 -3.01
CA PHE A 231 -3.24 -11.35 -2.25
C PHE A 231 -3.27 -12.80 -1.73
N PRO A 232 -3.35 -13.03 -0.41
CA PRO A 232 -3.28 -14.39 0.14
C PRO A 232 -4.48 -15.25 -0.26
N CYS A 233 -4.23 -16.54 -0.54
CA CYS A 233 -5.30 -17.51 -0.79
C CYS A 233 -6.27 -17.63 0.40
N ASP A 234 -5.76 -17.56 1.64
CA ASP A 234 -6.59 -17.61 2.83
C ASP A 234 -7.62 -16.47 2.89
N PHE A 235 -7.30 -15.29 2.35
CA PHE A 235 -8.25 -14.17 2.29
C PHE A 235 -9.34 -14.41 1.26
N ALA A 236 -8.98 -15.00 0.10
CA ALA A 236 -9.97 -15.39 -0.90
C ALA A 236 -10.91 -16.48 -0.36
N LEU A 237 -10.38 -17.43 0.43
CA LEU A 237 -11.18 -18.45 1.11
C LEU A 237 -12.13 -17.85 2.16
N VAL A 238 -11.68 -16.86 2.95
CA VAL A 238 -12.53 -16.14 3.90
C VAL A 238 -13.70 -15.47 3.17
N ASN A 239 -13.41 -14.68 2.13
CA ASN A 239 -14.46 -14.01 1.37
C ASN A 239 -15.46 -15.00 0.76
N ARG A 240 -14.97 -16.07 0.14
CA ARG A 240 -15.82 -17.11 -0.46
C ARG A 240 -16.68 -17.81 0.57
N ASN A 241 -16.14 -18.16 1.75
CA ASN A 241 -16.92 -18.78 2.81
C ASN A 241 -18.00 -17.82 3.36
N THR A 242 -17.70 -16.53 3.48
CA THR A 242 -18.69 -15.52 3.89
C THR A 242 -19.81 -15.42 2.86
N ALA A 243 -19.48 -15.35 1.57
CA ALA A 243 -20.47 -15.26 0.50
C ALA A 243 -21.28 -16.56 0.35
N GLU A 244 -20.65 -17.72 0.51
CA GLU A 244 -21.34 -19.02 0.54
C GLU A 244 -22.37 -19.11 1.68
N ALA A 245 -22.01 -18.60 2.86
CA ALA A 245 -22.94 -18.55 3.98
C ALA A 245 -24.12 -17.60 3.72
N ALA A 246 -23.87 -16.45 3.08
CA ALA A 246 -24.93 -15.53 2.67
C ALA A 246 -25.84 -16.14 1.59
N PHE A 247 -25.27 -16.77 0.56
CA PHE A 247 -26.00 -17.48 -0.49
C PHE A 247 -26.89 -18.59 0.07
N ASN A 248 -26.37 -19.44 0.96
CA ASN A 248 -27.14 -20.53 1.56
C ASN A 248 -28.24 -20.04 2.53
N ALA A 249 -28.17 -18.78 2.98
CA ALA A 249 -29.14 -18.17 3.87
C ALA A 249 -30.09 -17.20 3.15
N ALA A 250 -29.89 -16.97 1.85
CA ALA A 250 -30.67 -16.01 1.08
C ALA A 250 -32.10 -16.52 0.89
N SER A 251 -33.06 -15.63 1.11
CA SER A 251 -34.44 -15.82 0.66
C SER A 251 -34.54 -15.53 -0.85
N ILE A 252 -35.71 -15.78 -1.45
CA ILE A 252 -35.97 -15.57 -2.88
C ILE A 252 -35.56 -14.15 -3.31
N GLY A 253 -35.97 -13.14 -2.55
CA GLY A 253 -35.69 -11.74 -2.85
C GLY A 253 -34.23 -11.29 -2.65
N GLN A 254 -33.36 -12.13 -2.08
CA GLN A 254 -31.93 -11.87 -1.88
C GLN A 254 -31.05 -12.81 -2.72
N TYR A 255 -31.66 -13.81 -3.35
CA TYR A 255 -30.95 -14.93 -3.95
C TYR A 255 -30.05 -14.48 -5.10
N VAL A 256 -30.56 -13.68 -6.03
CA VAL A 256 -29.82 -13.21 -7.22
C VAL A 256 -28.53 -12.49 -6.80
N ASP A 257 -28.63 -11.52 -5.89
CA ASP A 257 -27.49 -10.76 -5.38
C ASP A 257 -26.50 -11.64 -4.60
N ALA A 258 -27.01 -12.51 -3.73
CA ALA A 258 -26.17 -13.41 -2.93
C ALA A 258 -25.45 -14.45 -3.81
N CYS A 259 -26.12 -14.95 -4.84
CA CYS A 259 -25.59 -15.89 -5.84
C CYS A 259 -24.48 -15.24 -6.66
N ALA A 260 -24.74 -14.05 -7.23
CA ALA A 260 -23.75 -13.29 -7.99
C ALA A 260 -22.51 -12.96 -7.16
N ASN A 261 -22.70 -12.59 -5.90
CA ASN A 261 -21.60 -12.32 -4.97
C ASN A 261 -20.81 -13.59 -4.61
N TYR A 262 -21.49 -14.73 -4.44
CA TYR A 262 -20.82 -16.01 -4.23
C TYR A 262 -20.00 -16.45 -5.46
N GLU A 263 -20.57 -16.29 -6.66
CA GLU A 263 -19.87 -16.56 -7.93
C GLU A 263 -18.61 -15.70 -8.05
N PHE A 264 -18.71 -14.40 -7.76
CA PHE A 264 -17.58 -13.47 -7.77
C PHE A 264 -16.42 -13.97 -6.88
N TYR A 265 -16.71 -14.40 -5.66
CA TYR A 265 -15.65 -14.88 -4.75
C TYR A 265 -15.14 -16.29 -5.08
N LEU A 266 -15.93 -17.14 -5.75
CA LEU A 266 -15.41 -18.36 -6.37
C LEU A 266 -14.42 -18.03 -7.48
N GLN A 267 -14.73 -17.07 -8.34
CA GLN A 267 -13.81 -16.61 -9.39
C GLN A 267 -12.52 -16.03 -8.79
N GLN A 268 -12.63 -15.20 -7.75
CA GLN A 268 -11.47 -14.68 -7.02
C GLN A 268 -10.62 -15.80 -6.40
N GLN A 269 -11.25 -16.79 -5.75
CA GLN A 269 -10.55 -17.94 -5.19
C GLN A 269 -9.81 -18.71 -6.28
N LYS A 270 -10.47 -18.98 -7.42
CA LYS A 270 -9.85 -19.65 -8.56
C LYS A 270 -8.63 -18.90 -9.08
N GLU A 271 -8.70 -17.57 -9.19
CA GLU A 271 -7.58 -16.76 -9.67
C GLU A 271 -6.40 -16.80 -8.68
N VAL A 272 -6.66 -16.67 -7.38
CA VAL A 272 -5.62 -16.50 -6.35
C VAL A 272 -5.04 -17.85 -5.89
N CYS A 273 -5.90 -18.83 -5.62
CA CYS A 273 -5.52 -20.14 -5.09
C CYS A 273 -5.24 -21.17 -6.19
N GLY A 274 -5.71 -20.91 -7.42
CA GLY A 274 -5.73 -21.88 -8.51
C GLY A 274 -6.87 -22.89 -8.39
N ASP A 275 -7.09 -23.63 -9.49
CA ASP A 275 -8.15 -24.63 -9.61
C ASP A 275 -7.68 -25.83 -10.45
N ALA A 276 -6.64 -26.50 -9.99
CA ALA A 276 -5.97 -27.54 -10.76
C ALA A 276 -6.85 -28.77 -11.04
N ASN A 277 -7.84 -29.04 -10.18
CA ASN A 277 -8.79 -30.15 -10.32
C ASN A 277 -10.12 -29.74 -10.97
N GLY A 278 -10.32 -28.46 -11.30
CA GLY A 278 -11.55 -27.92 -11.87
C GLY A 278 -12.73 -27.87 -10.90
N ALA A 279 -12.50 -28.10 -9.60
CA ALA A 279 -13.59 -28.16 -8.63
C ALA A 279 -14.28 -26.80 -8.46
N ILE A 280 -13.51 -25.70 -8.53
CA ILE A 280 -14.08 -24.35 -8.40
C ILE A 280 -14.85 -24.00 -9.68
N GLN A 281 -14.31 -24.31 -10.86
CA GLN A 281 -15.03 -24.09 -12.10
C GLN A 281 -16.34 -24.88 -12.16
N ASN A 282 -16.33 -26.15 -11.73
CA ASN A 282 -17.56 -26.95 -11.69
C ASN A 282 -18.61 -26.37 -10.72
N ALA A 283 -18.17 -25.73 -9.63
CA ALA A 283 -19.08 -25.06 -8.71
C ALA A 283 -19.68 -23.80 -9.35
N ILE A 284 -18.88 -23.00 -10.05
CA ILE A 284 -19.34 -21.84 -10.82
C ILE A 284 -20.32 -22.28 -11.92
N ASP A 285 -19.97 -23.30 -12.71
CA ASP A 285 -20.82 -23.81 -13.80
C ASP A 285 -22.14 -24.42 -13.31
N ALA A 286 -22.22 -24.80 -12.03
CA ALA A 286 -23.42 -25.33 -11.40
C ALA A 286 -24.29 -24.25 -10.74
N LEU A 287 -23.82 -23.01 -10.63
CA LEU A 287 -24.61 -21.90 -10.12
C LEU A 287 -25.55 -21.38 -11.22
N THR A 288 -26.81 -21.22 -10.85
CA THR A 288 -27.84 -20.56 -11.65
C THR A 288 -28.23 -19.28 -10.93
N CYS A 289 -27.58 -18.17 -11.28
CA CYS A 289 -27.86 -16.85 -10.69
C CYS A 289 -28.73 -15.97 -11.63
N GLY A 290 -29.41 -16.59 -12.60
CA GLY A 290 -30.22 -15.90 -13.61
C GLY A 290 -31.57 -15.44 -13.05
N ASP A 291 -32.05 -14.37 -13.66
CA ASP A 291 -33.35 -13.73 -13.50
C ASP A 291 -33.57 -13.02 -14.85
N ALA A 292 -34.29 -13.68 -15.76
CA ALA A 292 -34.23 -13.39 -17.19
C ALA A 292 -35.16 -12.24 -17.63
N ASP A 293 -36.30 -12.08 -16.98
CA ASP A 293 -37.23 -10.94 -17.09
C ASP A 293 -36.89 -9.79 -16.13
N ALA A 294 -36.05 -10.02 -15.12
CA ALA A 294 -35.64 -9.05 -14.10
C ALA A 294 -36.77 -8.64 -13.15
N ASP A 295 -37.69 -9.56 -12.85
CA ASP A 295 -38.78 -9.35 -11.90
C ASP A 295 -38.37 -9.64 -10.44
N GLY A 296 -37.16 -10.15 -10.21
CA GLY A 296 -36.62 -10.40 -8.88
C GLY A 296 -36.93 -11.77 -8.30
N ILE A 297 -37.57 -12.65 -9.06
CA ILE A 297 -37.59 -14.09 -8.85
C ILE A 297 -36.47 -14.72 -9.69
N PRO A 298 -35.62 -15.60 -9.13
CA PRO A 298 -34.60 -16.27 -9.94
C PRO A 298 -35.22 -17.37 -10.81
N ASP A 299 -34.76 -17.52 -12.07
CA ASP A 299 -35.26 -18.51 -13.05
C ASP A 299 -35.48 -19.92 -12.44
N ASN A 300 -34.60 -20.35 -11.55
CA ASN A 300 -34.63 -21.68 -10.96
C ASN A 300 -35.64 -21.85 -9.82
N PHE A 301 -36.31 -20.77 -9.41
CA PHE A 301 -37.40 -20.76 -8.44
C PHE A 301 -38.77 -20.80 -9.13
N GLU A 302 -38.81 -20.58 -10.44
CA GLU A 302 -40.03 -20.56 -11.26
C GLU A 302 -40.33 -21.91 -11.92
N ASP A 303 -39.49 -22.92 -11.67
CA ASP A 303 -39.79 -24.35 -11.90
C ASP A 303 -40.78 -24.85 -10.85
N PHE A 304 -42.02 -24.35 -10.88
CA PHE A 304 -43.02 -24.61 -9.86
C PHE A 304 -43.33 -26.11 -9.70
N ASN A 305 -43.33 -26.83 -10.82
CA ASN A 305 -43.61 -28.26 -10.83
C ASN A 305 -42.36 -29.13 -10.47
N GLY A 306 -41.17 -28.52 -10.41
CA GLY A 306 -39.91 -29.12 -9.99
C GLY A 306 -39.35 -30.17 -10.95
N ASN A 307 -39.70 -30.09 -12.24
CA ASN A 307 -39.28 -31.06 -13.25
C ASN A 307 -37.97 -30.67 -13.97
N GLY A 308 -37.52 -29.42 -13.79
CA GLY A 308 -36.31 -28.82 -14.39
C GLY A 308 -36.48 -28.29 -15.81
N ASP A 309 -37.70 -28.14 -16.31
CA ASP A 309 -38.06 -27.62 -17.64
C ASP A 309 -38.84 -26.31 -17.50
N LEU A 310 -38.12 -25.20 -17.35
CA LEU A 310 -38.70 -23.85 -17.19
C LEU A 310 -39.61 -23.39 -18.33
N LEU A 311 -39.66 -24.13 -19.45
CA LEU A 311 -40.48 -23.77 -20.61
C LEU A 311 -41.93 -24.28 -20.51
N ASP A 312 -42.26 -25.10 -19.50
CA ASP A 312 -43.58 -25.72 -19.36
C ASP A 312 -44.46 -25.19 -18.22
N ASP A 313 -43.93 -24.25 -17.42
CA ASP A 313 -44.67 -23.46 -16.44
C ASP A 313 -45.05 -22.10 -17.08
N ASP A 314 -46.37 -21.88 -17.24
CA ASP A 314 -47.02 -20.75 -17.92
C ASP A 314 -48.41 -20.60 -17.26
N LEU A 315 -48.46 -19.84 -16.16
CA LEU A 315 -49.60 -19.83 -15.24
C LEU A 315 -50.83 -19.17 -15.87
N ASP A 316 -50.66 -18.01 -16.50
CA ASP A 316 -51.75 -17.27 -17.14
C ASP A 316 -52.14 -17.81 -18.54
N ASN A 317 -51.31 -18.70 -19.11
CA ASN A 317 -51.45 -19.33 -20.42
C ASN A 317 -51.39 -18.35 -21.61
N ASP A 318 -50.63 -17.26 -21.50
CA ASP A 318 -50.41 -16.31 -22.60
C ASP A 318 -49.38 -16.82 -23.64
N GLY A 319 -48.61 -17.83 -23.27
CA GLY A 319 -47.57 -18.48 -24.09
C GLY A 319 -46.14 -18.01 -23.81
N THR A 320 -45.95 -17.15 -22.82
CA THR A 320 -44.68 -16.76 -22.20
C THR A 320 -44.50 -17.61 -20.94
N PRO A 321 -43.46 -18.45 -20.85
CA PRO A 321 -43.21 -19.18 -19.60
C PRO A 321 -42.83 -18.21 -18.48
N ASN A 322 -43.20 -18.52 -17.24
CA ASN A 322 -43.04 -17.65 -16.07
C ASN A 322 -41.65 -17.01 -15.96
N TYR A 323 -40.56 -17.79 -16.07
CA TYR A 323 -39.18 -17.28 -16.04
C TYR A 323 -38.77 -16.28 -17.17
N LEU A 324 -39.70 -15.93 -18.06
CA LEU A 324 -39.56 -14.89 -19.09
C LEU A 324 -40.74 -13.92 -19.10
N ASP A 325 -41.70 -14.09 -18.19
CA ASP A 325 -42.86 -13.25 -17.98
C ASP A 325 -42.60 -12.39 -16.74
N ASN A 326 -43.20 -11.20 -16.69
CA ASN A 326 -43.00 -10.28 -15.57
C ASN A 326 -44.31 -9.94 -14.84
N ASP A 327 -45.37 -10.66 -15.19
CA ASP A 327 -46.76 -10.61 -14.71
C ASP A 327 -47.30 -12.05 -14.80
N ASP A 328 -46.74 -12.93 -13.97
CA ASP A 328 -46.78 -14.39 -14.11
C ASP A 328 -48.19 -14.99 -14.14
N ASP A 329 -49.09 -14.44 -13.35
CA ASP A 329 -50.47 -14.88 -13.20
C ASP A 329 -51.46 -14.03 -14.05
N GLY A 330 -50.96 -12.96 -14.66
CA GLY A 330 -51.64 -12.13 -15.64
C GLY A 330 -52.74 -11.24 -15.05
N ASP A 331 -52.61 -10.87 -13.78
CA ASP A 331 -53.61 -10.07 -13.07
C ASP A 331 -53.41 -8.55 -13.24
N GLY A 332 -52.26 -8.15 -13.79
CA GLY A 332 -51.92 -6.77 -14.13
C GLY A 332 -51.05 -6.04 -13.11
N VAL A 333 -50.72 -6.67 -11.99
CA VAL A 333 -49.62 -6.26 -11.11
C VAL A 333 -48.35 -7.00 -11.53
N LEU A 334 -47.19 -6.33 -11.56
CA LEU A 334 -45.96 -7.02 -11.96
C LEU A 334 -45.44 -7.90 -10.82
N THR A 335 -44.95 -9.10 -11.16
CA THR A 335 -44.34 -10.07 -10.24
C THR A 335 -43.38 -9.42 -9.25
N LEU A 336 -42.57 -8.44 -9.66
CA LEU A 336 -41.64 -7.72 -8.77
C LEU A 336 -42.30 -7.08 -7.53
N TYR A 337 -43.57 -6.69 -7.62
CA TYR A 337 -44.33 -6.05 -6.55
C TYR A 337 -45.07 -7.03 -5.65
N GLU A 338 -45.17 -8.31 -6.04
CA GLU A 338 -45.89 -9.37 -5.33
C GLU A 338 -44.97 -10.49 -4.85
N ALA A 339 -43.82 -10.63 -5.50
CA ALA A 339 -42.80 -11.65 -5.28
C ALA A 339 -42.43 -11.87 -3.82
N LYS A 340 -42.46 -10.81 -2.99
CA LYS A 340 -41.91 -10.85 -1.64
C LYS A 340 -42.49 -9.85 -0.64
N ASP A 341 -42.49 -10.28 0.62
CA ASP A 341 -42.76 -9.45 1.80
C ASP A 341 -41.58 -8.51 2.17
N GLU A 342 -41.76 -7.69 3.21
CA GLU A 342 -40.73 -6.78 3.72
C GLU A 342 -39.44 -7.48 4.20
N ASP A 343 -39.53 -8.76 4.58
CA ASP A 343 -38.41 -9.58 5.04
C ASP A 343 -37.74 -10.35 3.86
N GLY A 344 -38.31 -10.27 2.66
CA GLY A 344 -37.83 -10.90 1.43
C GLY A 344 -38.26 -12.35 1.25
N ASN A 345 -39.25 -12.84 2.00
CA ASN A 345 -39.87 -14.15 1.79
C ASN A 345 -40.98 -14.04 0.74
N PRO A 346 -41.37 -15.13 0.05
CA PRO A 346 -42.54 -15.11 -0.83
C PRO A 346 -43.78 -14.58 -0.11
N ALA A 347 -44.51 -13.66 -0.74
CA ALA A 347 -45.80 -13.19 -0.23
C ALA A 347 -46.90 -14.22 -0.55
N ASP A 348 -47.82 -14.37 0.38
CA ASP A 348 -48.98 -15.28 0.35
C ASP A 348 -50.01 -14.65 1.29
N THR A 349 -50.84 -13.77 0.74
CA THR A 349 -51.71 -12.87 1.51
C THR A 349 -52.86 -13.63 2.18
N ASP A 350 -53.46 -14.59 1.49
CA ASP A 350 -54.59 -15.36 1.99
C ASP A 350 -54.16 -16.64 2.78
N GLY A 351 -52.91 -17.06 2.62
CA GLY A 351 -52.30 -18.19 3.32
C GLY A 351 -52.72 -19.56 2.80
N ASP A 352 -53.19 -19.66 1.56
CA ASP A 352 -53.66 -20.92 0.96
C ASP A 352 -52.53 -21.79 0.40
N GLY A 353 -51.36 -21.18 0.17
CA GLY A 353 -50.12 -21.81 -0.23
C GLY A 353 -49.72 -21.59 -1.70
N ASP A 354 -50.60 -20.98 -2.50
CA ASP A 354 -50.20 -20.30 -3.73
C ASP A 354 -49.69 -18.90 -3.34
N VAL A 355 -48.63 -18.43 -4.01
CA VAL A 355 -47.96 -17.16 -3.67
C VAL A 355 -48.51 -16.08 -4.57
N ASN A 356 -48.53 -14.82 -4.12
CA ASN A 356 -49.24 -13.73 -4.80
C ASN A 356 -48.91 -13.61 -6.30
N TYR A 357 -47.62 -13.60 -6.66
CA TYR A 357 -47.21 -13.56 -8.08
C TYR A 357 -47.59 -14.82 -8.90
N LEU A 358 -48.20 -15.82 -8.27
CA LEU A 358 -48.75 -17.02 -8.89
C LEU A 358 -50.25 -17.22 -8.56
N ASP A 359 -50.93 -16.20 -8.02
CA ASP A 359 -52.31 -16.28 -7.57
C ASP A 359 -53.10 -15.02 -7.97
N ASN A 360 -54.10 -15.20 -8.83
CA ASN A 360 -54.88 -14.09 -9.38
C ASN A 360 -56.07 -13.66 -8.50
N ASP A 361 -56.18 -14.20 -7.30
CA ASP A 361 -57.18 -13.91 -6.26
C ASP A 361 -56.43 -13.75 -4.92
N ASP A 362 -55.48 -12.80 -4.90
CA ASP A 362 -54.42 -12.59 -3.89
C ASP A 362 -54.88 -12.67 -2.43
N ASP A 363 -56.11 -12.24 -2.14
CA ASP A 363 -56.69 -12.17 -0.80
C ASP A 363 -57.75 -13.27 -0.52
N GLY A 364 -58.04 -14.10 -1.53
CA GLY A 364 -58.97 -15.22 -1.48
C GLY A 364 -60.43 -14.81 -1.31
N ASP A 365 -60.82 -13.60 -1.69
CA ASP A 365 -62.19 -13.09 -1.58
C ASP A 365 -63.13 -13.56 -2.71
N THR A 366 -62.58 -14.17 -3.76
CA THR A 366 -63.22 -14.67 -5.00
C THR A 366 -63.46 -13.63 -6.11
N ILE A 367 -62.95 -12.42 -5.95
CA ILE A 367 -62.84 -11.39 -6.98
C ILE A 367 -61.38 -11.37 -7.42
N LEU A 368 -61.14 -11.57 -8.72
CA LEU A 368 -59.77 -11.58 -9.22
C LEU A 368 -59.12 -10.20 -9.02
N THR A 369 -57.83 -10.17 -8.68
CA THR A 369 -57.03 -8.94 -8.49
C THR A 369 -57.23 -7.92 -9.62
N ILE A 370 -57.27 -8.40 -10.88
CA ILE A 370 -57.50 -7.57 -12.07
C ILE A 370 -58.84 -6.82 -12.07
N ASP A 371 -59.85 -7.35 -11.40
CA ASP A 371 -61.20 -6.79 -11.26
C ASP A 371 -61.35 -5.88 -10.02
N GLU A 372 -60.29 -5.74 -9.22
CA GLU A 372 -60.25 -4.95 -7.97
C GLU A 372 -59.49 -3.63 -8.10
N ASN A 373 -59.03 -3.33 -9.33
CA ASN A 373 -58.40 -2.05 -9.65
C ASN A 373 -57.09 -1.85 -8.85
N ALA A 374 -56.29 -2.93 -8.78
CA ALA A 374 -54.94 -2.99 -8.22
C ALA A 374 -53.95 -2.05 -8.92
N ASP A 375 -54.08 -1.87 -10.24
CA ASP A 375 -53.33 -0.86 -11.01
C ASP A 375 -54.27 0.00 -11.89
N PRO A 376 -54.78 1.13 -11.35
CA PRO A 376 -55.68 2.01 -12.10
C PRO A 376 -55.03 2.70 -13.30
N ASN A 377 -53.70 2.81 -13.31
CA ASN A 377 -52.97 3.59 -14.30
C ASN A 377 -52.33 2.72 -15.41
N MET A 378 -52.31 1.40 -15.21
CA MET A 378 -51.84 0.36 -16.14
C MET A 378 -50.33 0.48 -16.44
N ASP A 379 -49.52 0.81 -15.42
CA ASP A 379 -48.06 0.78 -15.49
C ASP A 379 -47.41 -0.42 -14.78
N GLY A 380 -48.24 -1.33 -14.26
CA GLY A 380 -47.89 -2.56 -13.55
C GLY A 380 -47.51 -2.34 -12.08
N ASN A 381 -47.53 -1.11 -11.58
CA ASN A 381 -47.14 -0.78 -10.21
C ASN A 381 -48.38 -0.51 -9.35
N PRO A 382 -48.56 -1.22 -8.22
CA PRO A 382 -49.75 -1.07 -7.37
C PRO A 382 -49.70 0.18 -6.46
N GLU A 383 -48.74 1.10 -6.63
CA GLU A 383 -48.62 2.33 -5.82
C GLU A 383 -49.89 3.21 -5.81
N ASP A 384 -50.74 3.11 -6.84
CA ASP A 384 -52.03 3.81 -6.91
C ASP A 384 -53.26 2.90 -6.80
N ALA A 385 -53.08 1.66 -6.32
CA ALA A 385 -54.17 0.72 -6.05
C ALA A 385 -55.33 1.35 -5.27
N LEU A 386 -56.54 0.88 -5.57
CA LEU A 386 -57.74 1.33 -4.87
C LEU A 386 -57.74 0.79 -3.44
N ASP A 387 -58.10 1.66 -2.50
CA ASP A 387 -58.42 1.33 -1.10
C ASP A 387 -59.80 1.95 -0.85
N SER A 388 -60.84 1.12 -0.94
CA SER A 388 -62.24 1.51 -0.92
C SER A 388 -62.73 1.90 0.47
N ASP A 389 -62.16 1.31 1.51
CA ASP A 389 -62.61 1.44 2.90
C ASP A 389 -61.75 2.43 3.72
N GLY A 390 -60.52 2.70 3.26
CA GLY A 390 -59.57 3.67 3.76
C GLY A 390 -58.76 3.20 4.96
N ASP A 391 -58.59 1.88 5.16
CA ASP A 391 -57.83 1.30 6.27
C ASP A 391 -56.31 1.22 6.01
N GLY A 392 -55.90 1.37 4.73
CA GLY A 392 -54.52 1.36 4.28
C GLY A 392 -54.05 0.04 3.67
N ILE A 393 -54.92 -0.96 3.53
CA ILE A 393 -54.71 -2.16 2.73
C ILE A 393 -55.43 -1.95 1.38
N PRO A 394 -54.75 -2.13 0.23
CA PRO A 394 -55.43 -2.08 -1.06
C PRO A 394 -56.50 -3.16 -1.19
N ASP A 395 -57.55 -2.88 -1.98
CA ASP A 395 -58.69 -3.78 -2.19
C ASP A 395 -58.21 -5.19 -2.60
N TYR A 396 -57.21 -5.30 -3.50
CA TYR A 396 -56.68 -6.59 -3.97
C TYR A 396 -55.89 -7.42 -2.93
N LEU A 397 -55.69 -6.88 -1.73
CA LEU A 397 -55.04 -7.56 -0.60
C LEU A 397 -55.96 -7.58 0.64
N ASP A 398 -57.24 -7.20 0.49
CA ASP A 398 -58.21 -7.02 1.58
C ASP A 398 -59.53 -7.76 1.36
N ALA A 399 -59.65 -8.93 1.99
CA ALA A 399 -60.79 -9.83 1.82
C ALA A 399 -62.16 -9.35 2.38
N GLU A 400 -62.34 -8.07 2.79
CA GLU A 400 -63.54 -7.56 3.51
C GLU A 400 -64.64 -6.86 2.67
#